data_AF-A0A557ZN97-F1
#
_entry.id   AF-A0A557ZN97-F1
#
_cell.length_a   1.000
_cell.length_b   1.000
_cell.length_c   1.000
_cell.angle_alpha   90.00
_cell.angle_beta   90.00
_cell.angle_gamma   90.00
#
_symmetry.space_group_name_H-M   'P 1'
#
loop_
_entity.id
_entity.type
_entity.pdbx_description
1 polymer ?
#
loop_
_entity_poly.entity_id
_entity_poly.type
_entity_poly.pdbx_seq_one_letter_code
_entity_poly.pdbx_strand_id
1 'polypeptide(L)'
;SPPQAPPPALTEGYDPLAGLHERDWDRRFLAGMREDIPEYAWPPGELYPEGGHEPGEPELLAEGTLLDRFGGVHGRVFAPDGTLYVKRSLPPSALRGEYRRYRVLREVPMWTAVSAPWFGQSGGGIRYRAVYSADELVTMGYLALEEGE
;
A
#
# COMPACT_ATOMS: atom_id res chain seq x y z
N SER A 1 -13.08 -7.47 -11.67
CA SER A 1 -14.00 -6.35 -11.37
C SER A 1 -13.27 -5.01 -11.49
N PRO A 2 -13.98 -3.91 -11.81
CA PRO A 2 -13.39 -2.58 -11.83
C PRO A 2 -12.83 -2.17 -10.46
N PRO A 3 -11.88 -1.22 -10.41
CA PRO A 3 -11.47 -0.59 -9.15
C PRO A 3 -12.66 0.04 -8.42
N GLN A 4 -12.58 0.10 -7.09
CA GLN A 4 -13.57 0.74 -6.23
C GLN A 4 -13.07 2.11 -5.76
N ALA A 5 -13.97 2.98 -5.32
CA ALA A 5 -13.58 4.16 -4.56
C ALA A 5 -13.16 3.74 -3.13
N PRO A 6 -12.06 4.28 -2.59
CA PRO A 6 -11.69 4.01 -1.20
C PRO A 6 -12.73 4.61 -0.23
N PRO A 7 -13.06 3.94 0.88
CA PRO A 7 -13.89 4.53 1.92
C PRO A 7 -13.30 5.87 2.41
N PRO A 8 -14.10 6.94 2.56
CA PRO A 8 -13.59 8.26 2.97
C PRO A 8 -12.83 8.24 4.30
N ALA A 9 -13.23 7.35 5.22
CA ALA A 9 -12.58 7.15 6.51
C ALA A 9 -11.10 6.77 6.38
N LEU A 10 -10.68 6.12 5.29
CA LEU A 10 -9.27 5.78 5.07
C LEU A 10 -8.37 7.01 4.94
N THR A 11 -8.92 8.15 4.55
CA THR A 11 -8.17 9.40 4.36
C THR A 11 -8.28 10.37 5.54
N GLU A 12 -8.81 9.91 6.68
CA GLU A 12 -8.84 10.73 7.89
C GLU A 12 -7.42 11.16 8.31
N GLY A 13 -7.25 12.47 8.52
CA GLY A 13 -5.96 13.07 8.88
C GLY A 13 -4.91 13.09 7.78
N TYR A 14 -5.25 12.71 6.54
CA TYR A 14 -4.31 12.75 5.42
C TYR A 14 -4.19 14.16 4.82
N ASP A 15 -2.96 14.69 4.85
CA ASP A 15 -2.53 15.83 4.05
C ASP A 15 -1.53 15.33 3.00
N PRO A 16 -1.79 15.51 1.69
CA PRO A 16 -0.90 15.03 0.63
C PRO A 16 0.52 15.64 0.69
N LEU A 17 0.68 16.82 1.28
CA LEU A 17 1.98 17.48 1.44
C LEU A 17 2.49 17.42 2.88
N ALA A 18 1.73 16.83 3.81
CA ALA A 18 2.08 16.72 5.23
C ALA A 18 2.50 18.07 5.86
N GLY A 19 1.78 19.14 5.53
CA GLY A 19 2.06 20.51 5.99
C GLY A 19 3.30 21.16 5.37
N LEU A 20 3.98 20.50 4.43
CA LEU A 20 5.13 21.07 3.72
C LEU A 20 4.66 21.97 2.57
N HIS A 21 5.50 22.96 2.23
CA HIS A 21 5.36 23.67 0.97
C HIS A 21 5.66 22.72 -0.20
N GLU A 22 4.90 22.81 -1.30
CA GLU A 22 5.01 21.95 -2.49
C GLU A 22 6.46 21.73 -2.94
N ARG A 23 7.22 22.82 -3.16
CA ARG A 23 8.64 22.76 -3.53
C ARG A 23 9.54 21.98 -2.57
N ASP A 24 9.25 22.00 -1.27
CA ASP A 24 10.03 21.26 -0.28
C ASP A 24 9.62 19.79 -0.21
N TRP A 25 8.34 19.51 -0.45
CA TRP A 25 7.85 18.14 -0.61
C TRP A 25 8.46 17.49 -1.85
N ASP A 26 8.43 18.17 -2.99
CA ASP A 26 9.01 17.70 -4.26
C ASP A 26 10.51 17.43 -4.13
N ARG A 27 11.27 18.36 -3.52
CA ARG A 27 12.71 18.18 -3.29
C ARG A 27 13.02 16.89 -2.51
N ARG A 28 12.13 16.47 -1.61
CA ARG A 28 12.33 15.27 -0.78
C ARG A 28 11.86 13.99 -1.46
N PHE A 29 10.76 14.06 -2.21
CA PHE A 29 10.01 12.86 -2.59
C PHE A 29 9.81 12.68 -4.08
N LEU A 30 10.08 13.69 -4.92
CA LEU A 30 9.99 13.59 -6.36
C LEU A 30 11.38 13.33 -6.95
N ALA A 31 11.56 12.16 -7.56
CA ALA A 31 12.78 11.78 -8.27
C ALA A 31 12.80 12.29 -9.72
N GLY A 32 11.63 12.54 -10.30
CA GLY A 32 11.50 13.06 -11.66
C GLY A 32 10.07 13.04 -12.18
N MET A 33 9.93 13.32 -13.47
CA MET A 33 8.67 13.23 -14.20
C MET A 33 8.93 12.47 -15.50
N ARG A 34 8.08 11.51 -15.82
CA ARG A 34 8.11 10.78 -17.09
C ARG A 34 6.77 10.95 -17.79
N GLU A 35 6.73 11.71 -18.88
CA GLU A 35 5.49 11.98 -19.62
C GLU A 35 4.37 12.48 -18.69
N ASP A 36 4.68 13.45 -17.83
CA ASP A 36 3.81 14.01 -16.78
C ASP A 36 3.41 13.06 -15.64
N ILE A 37 3.95 11.83 -15.63
CA ILE A 37 3.78 10.88 -14.52
C ILE A 37 4.89 11.12 -13.49
N PRO A 38 4.57 11.38 -12.21
CA PRO A 38 5.57 11.58 -11.18
C PRO A 38 6.31 10.27 -10.87
N GLU A 39 7.63 10.34 -10.89
CA GLU A 39 8.51 9.30 -10.37
C GLU A 39 8.94 9.69 -8.96
N TYR A 40 8.66 8.82 -7.99
CA TYR A 40 8.92 9.12 -6.59
C TYR A 40 10.23 8.52 -6.08
N ALA A 41 10.90 9.25 -5.20
CA ALA A 41 11.95 8.71 -4.36
C ALA A 41 11.32 7.84 -3.27
N TRP A 42 11.39 6.52 -3.43
CA TRP A 42 10.92 5.54 -2.44
C TRP A 42 11.92 5.42 -1.27
N PRO A 43 11.49 4.87 -0.10
CA PRO A 43 12.38 4.64 1.03
C PRO A 43 13.63 3.86 0.60
N PRO A 44 14.85 4.29 0.99
CA PRO A 44 16.07 3.55 0.70
C PRO A 44 16.03 2.17 1.35
N GLY A 45 16.21 1.10 0.57
CA GLY A 45 16.12 -0.28 1.04
C GLY A 45 17.15 -0.68 2.10
N GLU A 46 18.29 0.01 2.16
CA GLU A 46 19.33 -0.19 3.19
C GLU A 46 18.89 0.27 4.58
N LEU A 47 18.00 1.25 4.66
CA LEU A 47 17.44 1.78 5.91
C LEU A 47 16.04 1.23 6.19
N TYR A 48 15.27 1.00 5.13
CA TYR A 48 13.90 0.53 5.19
C TYR A 48 13.73 -0.66 4.24
N PRO A 49 14.13 -1.88 4.66
CA PRO A 49 14.08 -3.06 3.81
C PRO A 49 12.68 -3.29 3.26
N GLU A 50 12.56 -3.36 1.93
CA GLU A 50 11.27 -3.46 1.23
C GLU A 50 10.26 -2.34 1.59
N GLY A 51 10.70 -1.24 2.21
CA GLY A 51 9.90 -0.12 2.75
C GLY A 51 9.31 -0.35 4.15
N GLY A 52 9.76 -1.39 4.86
CA GLY A 52 9.42 -1.62 6.27
C GLY A 52 10.35 -0.84 7.21
N HIS A 53 9.91 -0.55 8.43
CA HIS A 53 10.78 -0.02 9.50
C HIS A 53 11.88 -1.04 9.88
N GLU A 54 11.55 -2.33 9.78
CA GLU A 54 12.43 -3.48 9.99
C GLU A 54 12.24 -4.46 8.83
N PRO A 55 13.15 -5.44 8.63
CA PRO A 55 12.92 -6.56 7.74
C PRO A 55 11.58 -7.25 8.01
N GLY A 56 10.93 -7.71 6.93
CA GLY A 56 9.67 -8.42 7.06
C GLY A 56 9.85 -9.85 7.58
N GLU A 57 8.97 -10.26 8.49
CA GLU A 57 8.94 -11.60 9.04
C GLU A 57 7.95 -12.48 8.25
N PRO A 58 8.23 -13.79 8.08
CA PRO A 58 7.30 -14.68 7.40
C PRO A 58 6.04 -14.90 8.24
N GLU A 59 4.87 -14.78 7.60
CA GLU A 59 3.56 -14.99 8.21
C GLU A 59 2.68 -15.82 7.27
N LEU A 60 1.95 -16.79 7.83
CA LEU A 60 0.85 -17.47 7.14
C LEU A 60 -0.44 -16.72 7.45
N LEU A 61 -0.93 -15.96 6.48
CA LEU A 61 -2.12 -15.16 6.66
C LEU A 61 -3.36 -16.06 6.61
N ALA A 62 -4.16 -16.06 7.69
CA ALA A 62 -5.28 -16.99 7.86
C ALA A 62 -6.42 -16.76 6.86
N GLU A 63 -7.14 -17.84 6.54
CA GLU A 63 -8.41 -17.76 5.79
C GLU A 63 -9.40 -16.81 6.48
N GLY A 64 -10.13 -16.04 5.67
CA GLY A 64 -11.07 -15.03 6.13
C GLY A 64 -10.44 -13.66 6.43
N THR A 65 -9.10 -13.55 6.47
CA THR A 65 -8.43 -12.25 6.66
C THR A 65 -8.83 -11.27 5.55
N LEU A 66 -9.21 -10.05 5.94
CA LEU A 66 -9.54 -8.98 5.02
C LEU A 66 -8.32 -8.09 4.76
N LEU A 67 -8.08 -7.84 3.48
CA LEU A 67 -6.98 -7.03 2.98
C LEU A 67 -7.52 -5.94 2.08
N ASP A 68 -6.78 -4.84 1.96
CA ASP A 68 -7.02 -3.86 0.92
C ASP A 68 -5.69 -3.36 0.31
N ARG A 69 -5.78 -2.67 -0.82
CA ARG A 69 -4.63 -2.12 -1.53
C ARG A 69 -5.00 -0.90 -2.35
N PHE A 70 -4.10 0.09 -2.31
CA PHE A 70 -3.98 1.15 -3.31
C PHE A 70 -2.92 0.77 -4.35
N GLY A 71 -3.28 0.86 -5.63
CA GLY A 71 -2.45 0.54 -6.80
C GLY A 71 -3.01 -0.61 -7.65
N GLY A 72 -2.49 -0.71 -8.88
CA GLY A 72 -2.91 -1.72 -9.85
C GLY A 72 -2.68 -3.17 -9.38
N VAL A 73 -3.35 -4.09 -10.07
CA VAL A 73 -3.45 -5.52 -9.71
C VAL A 73 -2.14 -6.30 -9.80
N HIS A 74 -1.14 -5.78 -10.52
CA HIS A 74 0.20 -6.38 -10.63
C HIS A 74 1.09 -6.12 -9.39
N GLY A 75 0.61 -5.30 -8.44
CA GLY A 75 1.32 -5.07 -7.18
C GLY A 75 1.18 -6.21 -6.18
N ARG A 76 2.10 -6.21 -5.20
CA ARG A 76 2.28 -7.32 -4.23
C ARG A 76 2.19 -6.88 -2.77
N VAL A 77 1.90 -5.60 -2.51
CA VAL A 77 1.86 -5.04 -1.15
C VAL A 77 0.42 -4.72 -0.78
N PHE A 78 -0.04 -5.31 0.31
CA PHE A 78 -1.37 -5.18 0.88
C PHE A 78 -1.27 -4.55 2.28
N ALA A 79 -2.38 -4.07 2.81
CA ALA A 79 -2.52 -3.78 4.23
C ALA A 79 -3.75 -4.53 4.78
N PRO A 80 -3.86 -4.70 6.11
CA PRO A 80 -5.14 -5.02 6.71
C PRO A 80 -6.22 -4.05 6.23
N ASP A 81 -7.40 -4.57 5.92
CA ASP A 81 -8.56 -3.75 5.55
C ASP A 81 -8.81 -2.65 6.59
N GLY A 82 -9.10 -1.44 6.13
CA GLY A 82 -9.34 -0.31 7.05
C GLY A 82 -8.08 0.44 7.49
N THR A 83 -6.88 0.02 7.07
CA THR A 83 -5.64 0.73 7.42
C THR A 83 -5.65 2.16 6.86
N LEU A 84 -5.53 3.17 7.72
CA LEU A 84 -5.53 4.58 7.28
C LEU A 84 -4.41 4.86 6.29
N TYR A 85 -4.66 5.76 5.33
CA TYR A 85 -3.71 6.10 4.27
C TYR A 85 -2.39 6.66 4.83
N VAL A 86 -2.48 7.49 5.88
CA VAL A 86 -1.31 8.03 6.62
C VAL A 86 -0.42 6.97 7.26
N LYS A 87 -0.95 5.74 7.44
CA LYS A 87 -0.25 4.59 8.01
C LYS A 87 0.44 3.72 6.95
N ARG A 88 0.14 3.95 5.67
CA ARG A 88 0.69 3.19 4.53
C ARG A 88 1.92 3.83 3.91
N SER A 89 2.14 5.12 4.16
CA SER A 89 3.24 5.90 3.58
C SER A 89 3.35 5.72 2.06
N LEU A 90 2.23 5.97 1.38
CA LEU A 90 2.11 5.96 -0.08
C LEU A 90 2.07 7.40 -0.63
N PRO A 91 2.50 7.62 -1.88
CA PRO A 91 2.52 8.95 -2.47
C PRO A 91 1.12 9.39 -2.94
N PRO A 92 0.86 10.70 -3.09
CA PRO A 92 -0.47 11.21 -3.46
C PRO A 92 -1.09 10.61 -4.73
N SER A 93 -0.27 10.21 -5.71
CA SER A 93 -0.79 9.58 -6.94
C SER A 93 -1.41 8.20 -6.68
N ALA A 94 -0.95 7.46 -5.67
CA ALA A 94 -1.49 6.15 -5.35
C ALA A 94 -2.94 6.24 -4.81
N LEU A 95 -3.29 7.35 -4.14
CA LEU A 95 -4.67 7.61 -3.70
C LEU A 95 -5.62 7.87 -4.89
N ARG A 96 -5.11 8.47 -5.97
CA ARG A 96 -5.85 8.72 -7.22
C ARG A 96 -5.87 7.50 -8.15
N GLY A 97 -5.09 6.47 -7.82
CA GLY A 97 -5.02 5.23 -8.55
C GLY A 97 -6.16 4.29 -8.20
N GLU A 98 -5.91 3.02 -8.41
CA GLU A 98 -6.91 1.97 -8.18
C GLU A 98 -6.97 1.59 -6.69
N TYR A 99 -8.16 1.34 -6.16
CA TYR A 99 -8.36 0.77 -4.82
C TYR A 99 -9.17 -0.53 -4.90
N ARG A 100 -8.75 -1.55 -4.15
CA ARG A 100 -9.45 -2.85 -4.08
C ARG A 100 -9.33 -3.47 -2.69
N ARG A 101 -10.36 -4.24 -2.34
CA ARG A 101 -10.44 -5.07 -1.13
C ARG A 101 -10.41 -6.54 -1.54
N TYR A 102 -9.88 -7.37 -0.65
CA TYR A 102 -9.70 -8.80 -0.86
C TYR A 102 -10.02 -9.57 0.41
N ARG A 103 -10.50 -10.81 0.24
CA ARG A 103 -10.57 -11.80 1.31
C ARG A 103 -9.61 -12.94 1.02
N VAL A 104 -8.88 -13.36 2.03
CA VAL A 104 -8.08 -14.58 1.99
C VAL A 104 -9.00 -15.80 1.98
N LEU A 105 -8.91 -16.65 0.95
CA LEU A 105 -9.73 -17.85 0.79
C LEU A 105 -9.10 -19.12 1.37
N ARG A 106 -7.79 -19.08 1.62
CA ARG A 106 -6.97 -20.15 2.21
C ARG A 106 -5.64 -19.55 2.61
N GLU A 107 -4.92 -20.19 3.53
CA GLU A 107 -3.64 -19.67 4.04
C GLU A 107 -2.68 -19.20 2.94
N VAL A 108 -2.18 -17.97 3.08
CA VAL A 108 -1.24 -17.34 2.12
C VAL A 108 0.06 -17.00 2.82
N PRO A 109 1.22 -17.52 2.37
CA PRO A 109 2.52 -17.09 2.87
C PRO A 109 2.81 -15.65 2.40
N MET A 110 3.05 -14.77 3.35
CA MET A 110 3.41 -13.37 3.13
C MET A 110 4.58 -12.96 4.05
N TRP A 111 5.16 -11.81 3.77
CA TRP A 111 6.05 -11.12 4.70
C TRP A 111 5.28 -9.99 5.37
N THR A 112 5.21 -10.01 6.69
CA THR A 112 4.62 -8.96 7.51
C THR A 112 5.68 -7.97 7.96
N ALA A 113 5.38 -6.69 7.88
CA ALA A 113 6.25 -5.63 8.37
C ALA A 113 5.43 -4.43 8.82
N VAL A 114 6.09 -3.48 9.50
CA VAL A 114 5.52 -2.17 9.81
C VAL A 114 5.98 -1.18 8.75
N SER A 115 5.06 -0.46 8.11
CA SER A 115 5.40 0.56 7.09
C SER A 115 6.32 1.63 7.67
N ALA A 116 7.45 1.90 7.01
CA ALA A 116 8.32 3.01 7.39
C ALA A 116 7.62 4.36 7.20
N PRO A 117 7.92 5.38 8.02
CA PRO A 117 7.44 6.74 7.79
C PRO A 117 8.06 7.30 6.51
N TRP A 118 7.22 7.57 5.51
CA TRP A 118 7.63 8.14 4.22
C TRP A 118 6.57 9.05 3.61
N PHE A 119 6.93 9.83 2.58
CA PHE A 119 6.08 10.83 1.92
C PHE A 119 5.47 11.88 2.88
N GLY A 120 6.17 12.17 3.98
CA GLY A 120 5.70 13.05 5.04
C GLY A 120 4.63 12.43 5.95
N GLN A 121 4.23 11.18 5.70
CA GLN A 121 3.21 10.47 6.45
C GLN A 121 3.83 9.67 7.61
N SER A 122 3.01 9.39 8.63
CA SER A 122 3.47 8.73 9.86
C SER A 122 3.94 7.29 9.68
N GLY A 123 3.50 6.60 8.62
CA GLY A 123 3.72 5.15 8.49
C GLY A 123 3.16 4.40 9.70
N GLY A 124 3.78 3.28 10.07
CA GLY A 124 3.43 2.53 11.27
C GLY A 124 2.27 1.56 11.10
N GLY A 125 1.62 1.50 9.93
CA GLY A 125 0.61 0.49 9.62
C GLY A 125 1.24 -0.85 9.27
N ILE A 126 0.58 -1.93 9.65
CA ILE A 126 0.95 -3.28 9.20
C ILE A 126 0.84 -3.33 7.68
N ARG A 127 1.81 -3.98 7.05
CA ARG A 127 1.83 -4.25 5.62
C ARG A 127 2.22 -5.68 5.36
N TYR A 128 1.56 -6.28 4.39
CA TYR A 128 1.87 -7.62 3.92
C TYR A 128 2.44 -7.54 2.51
N ARG A 129 3.59 -8.17 2.29
CA ARG A 129 4.16 -8.35 0.95
C ARG A 129 3.98 -9.81 0.55
N ALA A 130 3.39 -10.07 -0.61
CA ALA A 130 3.26 -11.42 -1.16
C ALA A 130 4.39 -11.75 -2.14
N VAL A 131 4.53 -13.04 -2.46
CA VAL A 131 5.39 -13.52 -3.55
C VAL A 131 4.79 -13.13 -4.91
N TYR A 132 3.50 -13.39 -5.08
CA TYR A 132 2.72 -13.20 -6.29
C TYR A 132 1.93 -11.89 -6.26
N SER A 133 1.55 -11.37 -7.42
CA SER A 133 0.68 -10.19 -7.53
C SER A 133 -0.73 -10.46 -7.02
N ALA A 134 -1.48 -9.39 -6.77
CA ALA A 134 -2.89 -9.50 -6.43
C ALA A 134 -3.69 -10.23 -7.52
N ASP A 135 -3.40 -9.99 -8.80
CA ASP A 135 -4.07 -10.69 -9.90
C ASP A 135 -3.74 -12.20 -9.93
N GLU A 136 -2.48 -12.57 -9.70
CA GLU A 136 -2.05 -13.96 -9.64
C GLU A 136 -2.68 -14.68 -8.44
N LEU A 137 -2.68 -14.06 -7.26
CA LEU A 137 -3.28 -14.63 -6.06
C LEU A 137 -4.80 -14.82 -6.19
N VAL A 138 -5.48 -13.91 -6.88
CA VAL A 138 -6.91 -14.10 -7.21
C VAL A 138 -7.10 -15.24 -8.20
N THR A 139 -6.29 -15.27 -9.27
CA THR A 139 -6.37 -16.30 -10.31
C THR A 139 -6.12 -17.70 -9.76
N MET A 140 -5.19 -17.83 -8.80
CA MET A 140 -4.87 -19.10 -8.14
C MET A 140 -5.86 -19.48 -7.03
N GLY A 141 -6.85 -18.64 -6.72
CA GLY A 141 -7.86 -18.90 -5.69
C GLY A 141 -7.34 -18.77 -4.24
N TYR A 142 -6.27 -18.01 -4.02
CA TYR A 142 -5.81 -17.64 -2.67
C TYR A 142 -6.54 -16.41 -2.14
N LEU A 143 -6.90 -15.48 -3.02
CA LEU A 143 -7.68 -14.29 -2.70
C LEU A 143 -8.98 -14.25 -3.53
N ALA A 144 -10.04 -13.69 -2.96
CA ALA A 144 -11.19 -13.20 -3.71
C ALA A 144 -11.23 -11.67 -3.66
N LEU A 145 -11.77 -11.04 -4.70
CA LEU A 145 -12.16 -9.64 -4.60
C LEU A 145 -13.37 -9.52 -3.66
N GLU A 146 -13.32 -8.55 -2.76
CA GLU A 146 -14.47 -8.16 -1.94
C GLU A 146 -15.19 -6.99 -2.61
N GLU A 147 -16.49 -7.16 -2.87
CA GLU A 147 -17.34 -6.09 -3.37
C GLU A 147 -17.80 -5.22 -2.18
N GLY A 148 -17.78 -3.90 -2.35
CA GLY A 148 -18.16 -2.98 -1.29
C GLY A 148 -19.62 -3.13 -0.86
N GLU A 149 -19.87 -2.91 0.43
CA GLU A 149 -21.19 -2.57 0.96
C GLU A 149 -21.31 -1.04 1.04
#